data_AF-A0AAW0ADW4-F1
#
_entry.id   AF-A0AAW0ADW4-F1
#
_cell.length_a   1.000
_cell.length_b   1.000
_cell.length_c   1.000
_cell.angle_alpha   90.00
_cell.angle_beta   90.00
_cell.angle_gamma   90.00
#
_symmetry.space_group_name_H-M   'P 1'
#
loop_
_entity.id
_entity.type
_entity.pdbx_description
1 polymer ?
#
loop_
_entity_poly.entity_id
_entity_poly.type
_entity_poly.pdbx_seq_one_letter_code
_entity_poly.pdbx_strand_id
1 'polypeptide(L)'
;VQLREHEQKIWSTIQAYFSLSDHHRPRFNLDKPWQRVVIHRVPVTVDPSYRSIAEELRWSNEGIGALGDVMGIRDLCSLDGLRRRREGLQQGVPQETSLMVMLLNPDHAHRFLREGVFLYGSHCRVSVYEPRKGPR
;
A
#
# COMPACT_ATOMS: atom_id res chain seq x y z
N VAL A 1 -16.61 1.01 -17.19
CA VAL A 1 -18.02 0.69 -17.50
C VAL A 1 -18.35 -0.76 -17.11
N GLN A 2 -17.68 -1.78 -17.68
CA GLN A 2 -17.96 -3.20 -17.37
C GLN A 2 -17.90 -3.59 -15.88
N LEU A 3 -16.89 -3.15 -15.11
CA LEU A 3 -16.76 -3.55 -13.69
C LEU A 3 -17.88 -3.02 -12.80
N ARG A 4 -18.44 -1.83 -13.10
CA ARG A 4 -19.56 -1.26 -12.35
C ARG A 4 -20.85 -2.05 -12.58
N GLU A 5 -21.05 -2.51 -13.81
CA GLU A 5 -22.20 -3.34 -14.19
C GLU A 5 -22.15 -4.73 -13.55
N HIS A 6 -20.96 -5.24 -13.26
CA HIS A 6 -20.75 -6.58 -12.69
C HIS A 6 -20.56 -6.58 -11.18
N GLU A 7 -20.47 -5.42 -10.53
CA GLU A 7 -20.25 -5.28 -9.08
C GLU A 7 -21.24 -6.11 -8.28
N GLN A 8 -22.54 -6.00 -8.58
CA GLN A 8 -23.58 -6.71 -7.84
C GLN A 8 -23.43 -8.23 -7.97
N LYS A 9 -23.06 -8.70 -9.16
CA LYS A 9 -22.85 -10.12 -9.43
C LYS A 9 -21.63 -10.64 -8.67
N ILE A 10 -20.51 -9.91 -8.73
CA ILE A 10 -19.29 -10.23 -7.97
C ILE A 10 -19.60 -10.28 -6.47
N TRP A 11 -20.30 -9.27 -5.94
CA TRP A 11 -20.68 -9.24 -4.53
C TRP A 11 -21.56 -10.42 -4.15
N SER A 12 -22.63 -10.72 -4.91
CA SER A 12 -23.52 -11.84 -4.60
C SER A 12 -22.80 -13.19 -4.55
N THR A 13 -21.81 -13.41 -5.42
CA THR A 13 -21.02 -14.64 -5.43
C THR A 13 -20.12 -14.74 -4.20
N ILE A 14 -19.40 -13.66 -3.86
CA ILE A 14 -18.53 -13.63 -2.68
C ILE A 14 -19.37 -13.75 -1.40
N GLN A 15 -20.47 -13.02 -1.32
CA GLN A 15 -21.39 -13.04 -0.19
C GLN A 15 -21.93 -14.44 0.09
N ALA A 16 -22.40 -15.14 -0.94
CA ALA A 16 -22.93 -16.49 -0.81
C ALA A 16 -21.84 -17.50 -0.43
N TYR A 17 -20.63 -17.37 -0.99
CA TYR A 17 -19.53 -18.30 -0.74
C TYR A 17 -18.96 -18.16 0.68
N PHE A 18 -18.89 -16.94 1.21
CA PHE A 18 -18.28 -16.65 2.52
C PHE A 18 -19.29 -16.32 3.62
N SER A 19 -20.60 -16.46 3.36
CA SER A 19 -21.69 -16.12 4.30
C SER A 19 -21.56 -14.70 4.89
N LEU A 20 -21.17 -13.73 4.07
CA LEU A 20 -20.93 -12.36 4.53
C LEU A 20 -22.24 -11.58 4.68
N SER A 21 -22.31 -10.68 5.66
CA SER A 21 -23.40 -9.71 5.75
C SER A 21 -23.16 -8.53 4.81
N ASP A 22 -24.22 -7.81 4.45
CA ASP A 22 -24.15 -6.62 3.57
C ASP A 22 -23.24 -5.50 4.11
N HIS A 23 -22.98 -5.47 5.43
CA HIS A 23 -22.03 -4.54 6.04
C HIS A 23 -20.59 -4.74 5.57
N HIS A 24 -20.27 -5.90 4.99
CA HIS A 24 -18.94 -6.22 4.45
C HIS A 24 -18.83 -5.93 2.94
N ARG A 25 -19.86 -5.32 2.34
CA ARG A 25 -19.87 -5.05 0.90
C ARG A 25 -18.69 -4.14 0.51
N PRO A 26 -17.79 -4.59 -0.39
CA PRO A 26 -16.67 -3.78 -0.83
C PRO A 26 -17.18 -2.60 -1.67
N ARG A 27 -16.58 -1.43 -1.47
CA ARG A 27 -16.84 -0.25 -2.30
C ARG A 27 -15.89 -0.26 -3.48
N PHE A 28 -16.42 -0.35 -4.71
CA PHE A 28 -15.63 -0.27 -5.92
C PHE A 28 -15.44 1.19 -6.32
N ASN A 29 -14.26 1.75 -6.04
CA ASN A 29 -13.93 3.12 -6.44
C ASN A 29 -13.40 3.13 -7.88
N LEU A 30 -14.30 3.28 -8.85
CA LEU A 30 -14.02 3.14 -10.29
C LEU A 30 -13.80 4.48 -11.01
N ASP A 31 -14.05 5.61 -10.34
CA ASP A 31 -14.09 6.94 -10.98
C ASP A 31 -12.74 7.66 -11.01
N LYS A 32 -11.75 7.20 -10.23
CA LYS A 32 -10.46 7.88 -10.09
C LYS A 32 -9.30 6.93 -10.36
N PRO A 33 -8.38 7.26 -11.29
CA PRO A 33 -7.18 6.46 -11.50
C PRO A 33 -6.28 6.54 -10.26
N TRP A 34 -5.96 5.39 -9.66
CA TRP A 34 -5.07 5.34 -8.51
C TRP A 34 -3.64 5.68 -8.93
N GLN A 35 -2.99 6.54 -8.16
CA GLN A 35 -1.56 6.80 -8.32
C GLN A 35 -0.77 5.73 -7.59
N ARG A 36 0.22 5.15 -8.28
CA ARG A 36 1.08 4.09 -7.74
C ARG A 36 2.48 4.64 -7.58
N VAL A 37 2.93 4.70 -6.33
CA VAL A 37 4.29 5.15 -5.98
C VAL A 37 5.03 4.04 -5.25
N VAL A 38 6.36 4.06 -5.34
CA VAL A 38 7.23 3.17 -4.59
C VAL A 38 7.98 3.98 -3.56
N ILE A 39 7.84 3.61 -2.30
CA ILE A 39 8.63 4.15 -1.20
C ILE A 39 9.81 3.20 -1.01
N HIS A 40 11.02 3.72 -1.12
CA HIS A 40 12.26 2.97 -1.00
C HIS A 40 12.87 3.15 0.38
N ARG A 41 13.63 2.14 0.80
CA ARG A 41 14.40 2.14 2.06
C ARG A 41 13.53 2.29 3.31
N VAL A 42 12.34 1.72 3.28
CA VAL A 42 11.42 1.71 4.42
C VAL A 42 11.98 0.78 5.50
N PRO A 43 12.24 1.24 6.73
CA PRO A 43 12.70 0.37 7.80
C PRO A 43 11.71 -0.77 8.05
N VAL A 44 12.20 -2.01 8.12
CA VAL A 44 11.38 -3.17 8.48
C VAL A 44 11.16 -3.15 9.99
N THR A 45 9.91 -3.09 10.42
CA THR A 45 9.52 -3.08 11.82
C THR A 45 9.06 -4.46 12.29
N VAL A 46 9.03 -4.66 13.61
CA VAL A 46 8.61 -5.93 14.25
C VAL A 46 7.11 -6.19 14.04
N ASP A 47 6.31 -5.12 13.89
CA ASP A 47 4.91 -5.17 13.49
C ASP A 47 4.72 -4.55 12.09
N PRO A 48 4.87 -5.35 11.02
CA PRO A 48 4.72 -4.90 9.64
C PRO A 48 3.25 -4.82 9.22
N SER A 49 2.30 -4.66 10.14
CA SER A 49 0.89 -4.54 9.74
C SER A 49 0.74 -3.35 8.78
N TYR A 50 0.09 -3.57 7.64
CA TYR A 50 -0.12 -2.50 6.66
C TYR A 50 -0.91 -1.31 7.25
N ARG A 51 -1.65 -1.56 8.33
CA ARG A 51 -2.32 -0.54 9.12
C ARG A 51 -1.32 0.39 9.83
N SER A 52 -0.28 -0.14 10.48
CA SER A 52 0.72 0.69 11.16
C SER A 52 1.47 1.58 10.17
N ILE A 53 1.77 1.07 8.97
CA ILE A 53 2.42 1.84 7.90
C ILE A 53 1.52 2.96 7.39
N ALA A 54 0.22 2.69 7.21
CA ALA A 54 -0.74 3.69 6.76
C ALA A 54 -0.96 4.79 7.82
N GLU A 55 -0.97 4.41 9.10
CA GLU A 55 -1.02 5.35 10.23
C GLU A 55 0.25 6.21 10.32
N GLU A 56 1.43 5.60 10.13
CA GLU A 56 2.71 6.32 10.10
C GLU A 56 2.76 7.33 8.94
N LEU A 57 2.37 6.92 7.73
CA LEU A 57 2.31 7.82 6.57
C LEU A 57 1.46 9.07 6.85
N ARG A 58 0.35 8.90 7.58
CA ARG A 58 -0.54 10.00 7.97
C ARG A 58 0.12 10.95 8.96
N TRP A 59 0.79 10.43 9.99
CA TRP A 59 1.39 11.26 11.03
C TRP A 59 2.63 12.01 10.56
N SER A 60 3.47 11.35 9.77
CA SER A 60 4.77 11.90 9.40
C SER A 60 4.71 12.89 8.23
N ASN A 61 3.61 12.92 7.47
CA ASN A 61 3.46 13.77 6.29
C ASN A 61 2.18 14.62 6.42
N GLU A 62 2.22 15.62 7.33
CA GLU A 62 1.16 16.61 7.56
C GLU A 62 0.49 17.01 6.25
N GLY A 63 -0.72 16.51 5.97
CA GLY A 63 -1.45 16.81 4.75
C GLY A 63 -2.03 15.62 4.01
N ILE A 64 -1.70 14.36 4.34
CA ILE A 64 -2.50 13.24 3.85
C ILE A 64 -3.86 13.28 4.55
N GLY A 65 -4.87 13.74 3.82
CA GLY A 65 -6.27 13.75 4.23
C GLY A 65 -6.78 12.35 4.57
N ALA A 66 -6.64 11.95 5.82
CA ALA A 66 -7.13 10.70 6.40
C ALA A 66 -6.57 9.40 5.76
N LEU A 67 -6.61 8.31 6.53
CA LEU A 67 -6.31 6.94 6.06
C LEU A 67 -7.07 6.53 4.78
N GLY A 68 -8.16 7.23 4.46
CA GLY A 68 -9.01 6.97 3.30
C GLY A 68 -8.36 7.21 1.93
N ASP A 69 -7.23 7.93 1.89
CA ASP A 69 -6.50 8.18 0.64
C ASP A 69 -5.51 7.07 0.29
N VAL A 70 -5.13 6.22 1.25
CA VAL A 70 -4.29 5.05 1.01
C VAL A 70 -5.18 3.86 0.67
N MET A 71 -5.23 3.51 -0.62
CA MET A 71 -6.07 2.42 -1.13
C MET A 71 -5.45 1.04 -0.90
N GLY A 72 -4.12 0.98 -0.70
CA GLY A 72 -3.43 -0.25 -0.39
C GLY A 72 -1.92 -0.09 -0.37
N ILE A 73 -1.28 -1.02 0.35
CA ILE A 73 0.16 -1.11 0.51
C ILE A 73 0.59 -2.53 0.15
N ARG A 74 1.67 -2.66 -0.60
CA ARG A 74 2.22 -3.94 -1.01
C ARG A 74 3.74 -3.91 -0.89
N ASP A 75 4.31 -4.90 -0.23
CA ASP A 75 5.76 -5.09 -0.27
C ASP A 75 6.20 -5.61 -1.65
N LEU A 76 7.24 -5.00 -2.22
CA LEU A 76 7.80 -5.38 -3.51
C LEU A 76 8.87 -6.47 -3.42
N CYS A 77 9.28 -6.86 -2.22
CA CYS A 77 10.14 -8.01 -1.99
C CYS A 77 9.37 -9.31 -2.16
N SER A 78 10.09 -10.38 -2.54
CA SER A 78 9.53 -11.72 -2.50
C SER A 78 9.22 -12.13 -1.06
N LEU A 79 8.28 -13.06 -0.89
CA LEU A 79 7.94 -13.62 0.43
C LEU A 79 9.18 -14.19 1.16
N ASP A 80 10.09 -14.84 0.42
CA ASP A 80 11.35 -15.35 0.98
C ASP A 80 12.34 -14.22 1.35
N GLY A 81 12.29 -13.10 0.62
CA GLY A 81 13.01 -11.89 0.99
C GLY A 81 12.48 -11.31 2.29
N LEU A 82 11.15 -11.29 2.48
CA LEU A 82 10.53 -10.80 3.70
C LEU A 82 10.85 -11.68 4.91
N ARG A 83 10.81 -13.00 4.76
CA ARG A 83 11.17 -13.96 5.82
C ARG A 83 12.59 -13.74 6.32
N ARG A 84 13.56 -13.72 5.40
CA ARG A 84 14.98 -13.49 5.75
C ARG A 84 15.22 -12.15 6.45
N ARG A 85 14.50 -11.11 6.08
CA ARG A 85 14.60 -9.80 6.73
C ARG A 85 14.02 -9.82 8.14
N ARG A 86 12.92 -10.54 8.34
CA ARG A 86 12.34 -10.72 9.68
C ARG A 86 13.29 -11.48 10.60
N GLU A 87 13.96 -12.50 10.09
CA GLU A 87 15.02 -13.23 10.81
C GLU A 87 16.21 -12.30 11.12
N GLY A 88 16.66 -11.51 10.13
CA GLY A 88 17.73 -10.52 10.34
C GLY A 88 17.37 -9.45 11.39
N LEU A 89 16.10 -9.04 11.46
CA LEU A 89 15.61 -8.10 12.47
C LEU A 89 15.67 -8.71 13.88
N GLN A 90 15.36 -10.00 14.03
CA GLN A 90 15.52 -10.73 15.30
C GLN A 90 17.00 -10.82 15.72
N GLN A 91 17.92 -10.75 14.76
CA GLN A 91 19.37 -10.73 15.00
C GLN A 91 19.91 -9.30 15.19
N GLY A 92 19.05 -8.28 15.26
CA GLY A 92 19.44 -6.89 15.48
C GLY A 92 20.05 -6.21 14.25
N VAL A 93 19.96 -6.81 13.06
CA VAL A 93 20.46 -6.21 11.82
C VAL A 93 19.38 -5.26 11.27
N PRO A 94 19.70 -3.98 11.02
CA PRO A 94 18.77 -3.06 10.36
C PRO A 94 18.40 -3.60 8.97
N GLN A 95 17.10 -3.65 8.68
CA GLN A 95 16.59 -4.10 7.38
C GLN A 95 15.70 -3.03 6.78
N GLU A 96 15.77 -2.90 5.45
CA GLU A 96 15.03 -1.91 4.69
C GLU A 96 14.27 -2.55 3.53
N THR A 97 13.04 -2.13 3.25
CA THR A 97 12.19 -2.63 2.17
C THR A 97 11.72 -1.55 1.21
N SER A 98 11.14 -1.97 0.09
CA SER A 98 10.45 -1.09 -0.85
C SER A 98 8.98 -1.44 -0.88
N LEU A 99 8.14 -0.46 -0.63
CA LEU A 99 6.69 -0.61 -0.58
C LEU A 99 6.06 0.09 -1.77
N MET A 100 5.15 -0.58 -2.47
CA MET A 100 4.23 0.08 -3.38
C MET A 100 3.02 0.58 -2.59
N VAL A 101 2.73 1.87 -2.73
CA VAL A 101 1.56 2.50 -2.10
C VAL A 101 0.63 2.99 -3.21
N MET A 102 -0.65 2.70 -3.05
CA MET A 102 -1.72 3.15 -3.93
C MET A 102 -2.45 4.31 -3.29
N LEU A 103 -2.44 5.46 -3.96
CA LEU A 103 -3.02 6.70 -3.47
C LEU A 103 -4.23 7.09 -4.33
N LEU A 104 -5.32 7.50 -3.67
CA LEU A 104 -6.52 8.01 -4.33
C LEU A 104 -6.34 9.46 -4.81
N ASN A 105 -5.61 10.27 -4.03
CA ASN A 105 -5.39 11.68 -4.29
C ASN A 105 -4.06 11.89 -5.07
N PRO A 106 -4.10 12.45 -6.30
CA PRO A 106 -2.89 12.71 -7.08
C PRO A 106 -1.96 13.75 -6.45
N ASP A 107 -2.49 14.72 -5.70
CA ASP A 107 -1.68 15.77 -5.07
C ASP A 107 -0.77 15.17 -4.00
N HIS A 108 -1.24 14.17 -3.27
CA HIS A 108 -0.43 13.43 -2.29
C HIS A 108 0.67 12.63 -2.98
N ALA A 109 0.37 11.98 -4.11
CA ALA A 109 1.37 11.27 -4.89
C ALA A 109 2.46 12.22 -5.41
N HIS A 110 2.09 13.38 -5.95
CA HIS A 110 3.03 14.40 -6.41
C HIS A 110 3.89 14.95 -5.28
N ARG A 111 3.28 15.21 -4.11
CA ARG A 111 4.03 15.65 -2.94
C ARG A 111 5.04 14.60 -2.48
N PHE A 112 4.63 13.34 -2.37
CA PHE A 112 5.54 12.24 -2.02
C PHE A 112 6.71 12.13 -2.99
N LEU A 113 6.45 12.26 -4.30
CA LEU A 113 7.51 12.22 -5.32
C LEU A 113 8.50 13.38 -5.20
N ARG A 114 8.05 14.55 -4.74
CA ARG A 114 8.87 15.75 -4.59
C ARG A 114 9.66 15.76 -3.28
N GLU A 115 9.00 15.41 -2.18
CA GLU A 115 9.50 15.62 -0.81
C GLU A 115 10.03 14.33 -0.18
N GLY A 116 9.72 13.17 -0.76
CA GLY A 116 9.86 11.89 -0.08
C GLY A 116 8.81 11.70 1.00
N VAL A 117 9.06 10.76 1.91
CA VAL A 117 8.18 10.49 3.06
C VAL A 117 9.02 10.10 4.27
N PHE A 118 8.59 10.48 5.47
CA PHE A 118 9.20 9.97 6.69
C PHE A 118 8.45 8.72 7.17
N LEU A 119 9.16 7.64 7.49
CA LEU A 119 8.58 6.43 8.05
C LEU A 119 9.49 5.92 9.16
N TYR A 120 8.93 5.75 10.35
CA TYR A 120 9.64 5.23 11.54
C TYR A 120 10.93 6.03 11.81
N GLY A 121 10.82 7.36 11.72
CA GLY A 121 11.94 8.28 11.92
C GLY A 121 12.97 8.35 10.78
N SER A 122 12.78 7.63 9.66
CA SER A 122 13.69 7.63 8.52
C SER A 122 13.10 8.33 7.30
N HIS A 123 13.89 9.18 6.63
CA HIS A 123 13.50 9.77 5.34
C HIS A 123 13.64 8.75 4.23
N CYS A 124 12.53 8.43 3.59
CA CYS A 124 12.40 7.45 2.53
C CYS A 124 12.21 8.14 1.18
N ARG A 125 13.00 7.72 0.20
CA ARG A 125 12.89 8.21 -1.18
C ARG A 125 11.65 7.61 -1.85
N VAL A 126 10.94 8.40 -2.64
CA VAL A 126 9.78 7.93 -3.41
C VAL A 126 10.04 8.01 -4.91
N SER A 127 9.54 7.02 -5.67
CA SER A 127 9.53 7.03 -7.14
C SER A 127 8.16 6.65 -7.69
N VAL A 128 7.94 6.91 -8.98
CA VAL A 128 6.78 6.36 -9.68
C VAL A 128 6.92 4.85 -9.78
N TYR A 129 5.82 4.12 -9.59
CA TYR A 129 5.81 2.69 -9.83
C TYR A 129 5.78 2.38 -11.32
N GLU A 130 6.78 1.65 -11.79
CA GLU A 130 6.79 1.08 -13.13
C GLU A 130 6.63 -0.45 -13.03
N PRO A 131 5.60 -1.04 -13.66
CA PRO A 131 5.49 -2.48 -13.76
C PRO A 131 6.74 -3.05 -14.44
N ARG A 132 7.33 -4.11 -13.87
CA ARG A 132 8.38 -4.84 -14.56
C ARG A 132 7.82 -5.33 -15.90
N LYS A 133 8.41 -4.88 -17.00
CA LYS A 133 8.25 -5.55 -18.29
C LYS A 133 8.79 -6.96 -18.08
N GLY A 134 7.96 -7.98 -18.28
CA GLY A 134 8.30 -9.37 -17.98
C GLY A 134 9.59 -9.83 -18.69
N PRO A 135 10.14 -11.00 -18.31
CA PRO A 135 11.26 -11.58 -19.04
C PRO A 135 10.87 -11.71 -20.51
N ARG A 136 11.67 -11.13 -21.41
CA ARG A 136 11.65 -11.48 -22.82
C ARG A 136 12.25 -12.86 -22.99
#